data_AF-A0A8X7N358-F1
#
_entry.id   AF-A0A8X7N358-F1
#
_cell.length_a   1.000
_cell.length_b   1.000
_cell.length_c   1.000
_cell.angle_alpha   90.00
_cell.angle_beta   90.00
_cell.angle_gamma   90.00
#
_symmetry.space_group_name_H-M   'P 1'
#
loop_
_entity.id
_entity.type
_entity.pdbx_description
1 polymer ?
#
loop_
_entity_poly.entity_id
_entity_poly.type
_entity_poly.pdbx_seq_one_letter_code
_entity_poly.pdbx_strand_id
1 'polypeptide(L)'
;MEHIKDTIKANTPAFASAYIIESSAGAITFIPRTRETGRKIQVILRGFKNPATVLASFDLDPACTFFDGTEVWISPRAIRAFYTGFTTTTGAISSSFAARIIKYATRGYGVLVRPEDRYADTSELLQQMESILQMKMDLISTDMFNLHWSITGSFHSVFQDIKTHLGTNWTHSFSALATLAEIWKLAYTTANIEALQNEVGSTSHLYGVYEK
;
A
#
# COMPACT_ATOMS: atom_id res chain seq x y z
N MET A 1 -1.79 28.82 9.03
CA MET A 1 -2.86 27.81 9.23
C MET A 1 -4.21 28.35 8.75
N GLU A 2 -4.65 29.52 9.22
CA GLU A 2 -5.94 30.11 8.80
C GLU A 2 -6.06 30.34 7.30
N HIS A 3 -5.02 30.85 6.64
CA HIS A 3 -5.01 31.01 5.18
C HIS A 3 -5.40 29.71 4.42
N ILE A 4 -4.92 28.53 4.85
CA ILE A 4 -5.29 27.26 4.21
C ILE A 4 -6.79 26.98 4.38
N LYS A 5 -7.33 27.19 5.58
CA LYS A 5 -8.75 26.99 5.87
C LYS A 5 -9.60 27.95 5.04
N ASP A 6 -9.21 29.22 4.96
CA ASP A 6 -9.96 30.25 4.26
C ASP A 6 -9.95 30.03 2.75
N THR A 7 -8.79 29.64 2.19
CA THR A 7 -8.70 29.25 0.78
C THR A 7 -9.60 28.06 0.46
N ILE A 8 -9.61 27.00 1.27
CA ILE A 8 -10.49 25.83 1.02
C ILE A 8 -11.96 26.22 1.15
N LYS A 9 -12.34 26.99 2.18
CA LYS A 9 -13.72 27.47 2.38
C LYS A 9 -14.20 28.31 1.19
N ALA A 10 -13.38 29.25 0.72
CA ALA A 10 -13.73 30.14 -0.38
C ALA A 10 -13.94 29.39 -1.71
N ASN A 11 -13.25 28.27 -1.91
CA ASN A 11 -13.31 27.47 -3.14
C ASN A 11 -14.24 26.25 -3.06
N THR A 12 -14.97 26.08 -1.95
CA THR A 12 -15.89 24.96 -1.76
C THR A 12 -17.33 25.46 -1.60
N PRO A 13 -18.21 25.22 -2.58
CA PRO A 13 -19.62 25.59 -2.48
C PRO A 13 -20.27 24.99 -1.23
N ALA A 14 -21.05 25.81 -0.51
CA ALA A 14 -21.78 25.38 0.69
C ALA A 14 -20.90 24.66 1.74
N PHE A 15 -19.67 25.13 1.93
CA PHE A 15 -18.66 24.49 2.80
C PHE A 15 -19.21 24.13 4.19
N ALA A 16 -19.93 25.04 4.85
CA ALA A 16 -20.43 24.83 6.22
C ALA A 16 -21.37 23.62 6.35
N SER A 17 -22.19 23.38 5.33
CA SER A 17 -23.07 22.21 5.23
C SER A 17 -22.37 20.97 4.64
N ALA A 18 -21.24 21.13 3.95
CA ALA A 18 -20.53 20.02 3.32
C ALA A 18 -19.42 19.42 4.21
N TYR A 19 -18.72 20.22 5.01
CA TYR A 19 -17.52 19.80 5.73
C TYR A 19 -17.47 20.24 7.20
N ILE A 20 -16.74 19.45 7.99
CA ILE A 20 -16.25 19.78 9.33
C ILE A 20 -14.72 19.89 9.26
N ILE A 21 -14.14 20.83 10.00
CA ILE A 21 -12.69 21.00 10.11
C ILE A 21 -12.22 20.44 11.45
N GLU A 22 -11.26 19.53 11.40
CA GLU A 22 -10.47 19.12 12.55
C GLU A 22 -9.02 19.60 12.39
N SER A 23 -8.45 20.22 13.41
CA SER A 23 -7.06 20.70 13.38
C SER A 23 -6.26 20.14 14.54
N SER A 24 -5.08 19.61 14.25
CA SER A 24 -4.04 19.25 15.22
C SER A 24 -2.78 20.09 14.97
N ALA A 25 -1.77 19.94 15.83
CA ALA A 25 -0.48 20.62 15.63
C ALA A 25 0.20 20.23 14.30
N GLY A 26 -0.08 19.03 13.76
CA GLY A 26 0.59 18.50 12.57
C GLY A 26 -0.26 18.45 11.30
N ALA A 27 -1.58 18.66 11.38
CA ALA A 27 -2.46 18.52 10.23
C ALA A 27 -3.77 19.31 10.37
N ILE A 28 -4.35 19.69 9.22
CA ILE A 28 -5.73 20.13 9.09
C ILE A 28 -6.49 19.08 8.28
N THR A 29 -7.62 18.61 8.80
CA THR A 29 -8.45 17.61 8.14
C THR A 29 -9.83 18.19 7.86
N PHE A 30 -10.24 18.13 6.60
CA PHE A 30 -11.57 18.47 6.12
C PHE A 30 -12.35 17.17 5.96
N ILE A 31 -13.33 16.96 6.84
CA ILE A 31 -14.13 15.74 6.90
C ILE A 31 -15.50 16.05 6.30
N PRO A 32 -15.91 15.37 5.21
CA PRO A 32 -17.23 15.60 4.63
C PRO A 32 -18.29 15.10 5.61
N ARG A 33 -19.40 15.85 5.75
CA ARG A 33 -20.51 15.46 6.64
C ARG A 33 -21.21 14.20 6.16
N THR A 34 -21.24 14.00 4.85
CA THR A 34 -21.77 12.80 4.19
C THR A 34 -20.83 12.37 3.06
N ARG A 35 -20.87 11.09 2.65
CA ARG A 35 -20.04 10.62 1.52
C ARG A 35 -20.39 11.30 0.19
N GLU A 36 -21.63 11.76 0.04
CA GLU A 36 -22.11 12.44 -1.17
C GLU A 36 -21.62 13.89 -1.26
N THR A 37 -21.38 14.54 -0.12
CA THR A 37 -20.87 15.93 -0.06
C THR A 37 -19.39 16.07 -0.41
N GLY A 38 -18.65 14.97 -0.57
CA GLY A 38 -17.29 14.98 -1.11
C GLY A 38 -16.32 14.04 -0.40
N ARG A 39 -15.02 14.35 -0.48
CA ARG A 39 -13.93 13.46 -0.04
C ARG A 39 -13.22 14.03 1.19
N LYS A 40 -12.79 13.16 2.10
CA LYS A 40 -11.91 13.56 3.21
C LYS A 40 -10.57 14.05 2.66
N ILE A 41 -10.19 15.28 3.02
CA ILE A 41 -8.92 15.90 2.62
C ILE A 41 -8.11 16.18 3.88
N GLN A 42 -6.85 15.76 3.91
CA GLN A 42 -5.94 16.05 5.02
C GLN A 42 -4.72 16.80 4.49
N VAL A 43 -4.47 17.97 5.06
CA VAL A 43 -3.31 18.81 4.77
C VAL A 43 -2.31 18.65 5.90
N ILE A 44 -1.17 18.02 5.60
CA ILE A 44 -0.08 17.82 6.56
C ILE A 44 0.74 19.11 6.64
N LEU A 45 0.94 19.62 7.85
CA LEU A 45 1.61 20.91 8.11
C LEU A 45 3.13 20.77 8.34
N ARG A 46 3.70 19.63 7.93
CA ARG A 46 5.14 19.36 8.11
C ARG A 46 5.95 20.20 7.13
N GLY A 47 6.82 21.04 7.67
CA GLY A 47 7.82 21.75 6.87
C GLY A 47 8.95 20.82 6.41
N PHE A 48 9.40 21.00 5.17
CA PHE A 48 10.53 20.28 4.59
C PHE A 48 11.55 21.28 4.05
N LYS A 49 12.84 20.91 4.12
CA LYS A 49 13.93 21.79 3.68
C LYS A 49 14.02 21.93 2.16
N ASN A 50 13.60 20.91 1.42
CA ASN A 50 13.62 20.88 -0.04
C ASN A 50 12.64 19.82 -0.60
N PRO A 51 12.29 19.88 -1.89
CA PRO A 51 11.37 18.92 -2.53
C PRO A 51 11.83 17.46 -2.42
N ALA A 52 13.14 17.19 -2.53
CA ALA A 52 13.67 15.83 -2.40
C ALA A 52 13.34 15.21 -1.02
N THR A 53 13.38 16.01 0.04
CA THR A 53 13.03 15.56 1.40
C THR A 53 11.53 15.26 1.52
N VAL A 54 10.67 16.00 0.80
CA VAL A 54 9.23 15.71 0.71
C VAL A 54 9.04 14.32 0.09
N LEU A 55 9.63 14.09 -1.08
CA LEU A 55 9.52 12.84 -1.83
C LEU A 55 10.11 11.64 -1.07
N ALA A 56 11.20 11.85 -0.33
CA ALA A 56 11.82 10.81 0.50
C ALA A 56 11.01 10.47 1.76
N SER A 57 10.07 11.32 2.17
CA SER A 57 9.29 11.10 3.40
C SER A 57 8.13 10.12 3.23
N PHE A 58 7.75 9.82 1.99
CA PHE A 58 6.71 8.84 1.69
C PHE A 58 7.28 7.41 1.71
N ASP A 59 6.54 6.53 2.36
CA ASP A 59 6.87 5.11 2.51
C ASP A 59 6.43 4.26 1.32
N LEU A 60 5.35 4.65 0.64
CA LEU A 60 4.93 4.01 -0.61
C LEU A 60 5.56 4.69 -1.83
N ASP A 61 6.21 3.89 -2.67
CA ASP A 61 6.86 4.35 -3.90
C ASP A 61 5.93 5.12 -4.86
N PRO A 62 4.68 4.68 -5.16
CA PRO A 62 3.79 5.43 -6.06
C PRO A 62 3.30 6.77 -5.47
N ALA A 63 3.48 7.01 -4.17
CA ALA A 63 3.17 8.30 -3.54
C ALA A 63 4.32 9.31 -3.64
N CYS A 64 5.48 8.91 -4.17
CA CYS A 64 6.69 9.74 -4.24
C CYS A 64 6.69 10.63 -5.49
N THR A 65 5.62 11.41 -5.63
CA THR A 65 5.40 12.44 -6.64
C THR A 65 4.97 13.75 -5.97
N PHE A 66 5.38 14.89 -6.51
CA PHE A 66 5.09 16.21 -5.93
C PHE A 66 4.89 17.24 -7.04
N PHE A 67 3.93 18.15 -6.87
CA PHE A 67 3.73 19.29 -7.78
C PHE A 67 4.04 20.57 -7.02
N ASP A 68 4.93 21.41 -7.56
CA ASP A 68 5.40 22.63 -6.88
C ASP A 68 4.61 23.89 -7.24
N GLY A 69 3.58 23.76 -8.09
CA GLY A 69 2.83 24.88 -8.65
C GLY A 69 3.17 25.16 -10.11
N THR A 70 4.28 24.64 -10.61
CA THR A 70 4.75 24.81 -11.99
C THR A 70 5.01 23.49 -12.70
N GLU A 71 5.69 22.55 -12.03
CA GLU A 71 6.07 21.26 -12.61
C GLU A 71 5.87 20.10 -11.63
N VAL A 72 5.82 18.89 -12.19
CA VAL A 72 5.66 17.64 -11.43
C VAL A 72 7.03 16.99 -11.25
N TRP A 73 7.43 16.88 -10.00
CA TRP A 73 8.62 16.18 -9.56
C TRP A 73 8.28 14.72 -9.27
N ILE A 74 9.12 13.81 -9.76
CA ILE A 74 8.96 12.37 -9.56
C ILE A 74 10.27 11.76 -9.09
N SER A 75 10.19 10.92 -8.06
CA SER A 75 11.38 10.16 -7.62
C SER A 75 11.62 8.95 -8.53
N PRO A 76 12.88 8.46 -8.65
CA PRO A 76 13.17 7.21 -9.36
C PRO A 76 12.37 6.01 -8.83
N ARG A 77 12.02 6.02 -7.54
CA ARG A 77 11.20 4.98 -6.90
C ARG A 77 9.77 4.98 -7.42
N ALA A 78 9.18 6.17 -7.59
CA ALA A 78 7.85 6.33 -8.17
C ALA A 78 7.82 5.91 -9.63
N ILE A 79 8.84 6.26 -10.44
CA ILE A 79 8.96 5.80 -11.83
C ILE A 79 8.95 4.27 -11.88
N ARG A 80 9.78 3.62 -11.06
CA ARG A 80 9.80 2.16 -10.96
C ARG A 80 8.42 1.63 -10.60
N ALA A 81 7.77 2.17 -9.57
CA ALA A 81 6.46 1.70 -9.15
C ALA A 81 5.38 1.87 -10.22
N PHE A 82 5.41 2.95 -11.00
CA PHE A 82 4.48 3.13 -12.12
C PHE A 82 4.73 2.14 -13.26
N TYR A 83 5.99 1.77 -13.49
CA TYR A 83 6.34 0.78 -14.50
C TYR A 83 6.05 -0.66 -14.07
N THR A 84 6.35 -1.00 -12.81
CA THR A 84 6.27 -2.38 -12.32
C THR A 84 4.96 -2.70 -11.60
N GLY A 85 4.28 -1.69 -11.05
CA GLY A 85 3.15 -1.88 -10.16
C GLY A 85 3.54 -2.26 -8.72
N PHE A 86 4.79 -2.08 -8.29
CA PHE A 86 5.24 -2.52 -6.96
C PHE A 86 5.93 -1.43 -6.13
N THR A 87 5.59 -1.40 -4.83
CA THR A 87 6.40 -0.72 -3.80
C THR A 87 7.43 -1.67 -3.23
N THR A 88 8.69 -1.26 -3.13
CA THR A 88 9.75 -2.05 -2.47
C THR A 88 9.85 -1.69 -0.99
N THR A 89 9.84 -2.69 -0.10
CA THR A 89 10.02 -2.55 1.35
C THR A 89 11.05 -3.54 1.89
N THR A 90 11.70 -3.21 3.00
CA THR A 90 12.82 -3.99 3.54
C THR A 90 12.57 -4.66 4.89
N GLY A 91 11.41 -4.45 5.51
CA GLY A 91 11.17 -5.01 6.84
C GLY A 91 9.75 -4.87 7.38
N ALA A 92 9.63 -5.09 8.70
CA ALA A 92 8.37 -5.13 9.43
C ALA A 92 7.56 -3.84 9.26
N ILE A 93 6.27 -4.03 9.03
CA ILE A 93 5.37 -2.97 8.58
C ILE A 93 4.64 -2.40 9.79
N SER A 94 4.81 -1.09 10.02
CA SER A 94 4.01 -0.39 11.04
C SER A 94 2.51 -0.51 10.70
N SER A 95 1.64 -0.43 11.71
CA SER A 95 0.19 -0.44 11.51
C SER A 95 -0.29 0.57 10.46
N SER A 96 0.30 1.76 10.46
CA SER A 96 -0.02 2.81 9.49
C SER A 96 0.47 2.48 8.07
N PHE A 97 1.61 1.79 7.94
CA PHE A 97 2.15 1.37 6.65
C PHE A 97 1.32 0.21 6.08
N ALA A 98 0.87 -0.71 6.94
CA ALA A 98 -0.03 -1.79 6.56
C ALA A 98 -1.29 -1.24 5.91
N ALA A 99 -1.99 -0.32 6.60
CA ALA A 99 -3.20 0.32 6.08
C ALA A 99 -2.96 1.03 4.72
N ARG A 100 -1.80 1.66 4.54
CA ARG A 100 -1.43 2.29 3.27
C ARG A 100 -1.19 1.25 2.18
N ILE A 101 -0.56 0.12 2.48
CA ILE A 101 -0.42 -0.99 1.53
C ILE A 101 -1.79 -1.48 1.06
N ILE A 102 -2.76 -1.71 1.95
CA ILE A 102 -4.14 -2.10 1.56
C ILE A 102 -4.75 -1.08 0.58
N LYS A 103 -4.63 0.19 0.93
CA LYS A 103 -5.19 1.29 0.14
C LYS A 103 -4.59 1.36 -1.27
N TYR A 104 -3.32 1.00 -1.44
CA TYR A 104 -2.65 1.04 -2.74
C TYR A 104 -2.75 -0.30 -3.48
N ALA A 105 -2.91 -1.40 -2.76
CA ALA A 105 -3.30 -2.70 -3.28
C ALA A 105 -4.63 -2.61 -4.06
N THR A 106 -5.66 -1.98 -3.50
CA THR A 106 -6.93 -1.72 -4.21
C THR A 106 -6.79 -0.80 -5.44
N ARG A 107 -5.61 -0.21 -5.66
CA ARG A 107 -5.27 0.61 -6.82
C ARG A 107 -4.31 -0.09 -7.78
N GLY A 108 -4.04 -1.37 -7.57
CA GLY A 108 -3.17 -2.19 -8.42
C GLY A 108 -1.70 -2.19 -8.05
N TYR A 109 -1.33 -1.58 -6.91
CA TYR A 109 0.06 -1.56 -6.46
C TYR A 109 0.34 -2.64 -5.42
N GLY A 110 1.24 -3.55 -5.75
CA GLY A 110 1.72 -4.59 -4.86
C GLY A 110 2.87 -4.15 -3.99
N VAL A 111 3.34 -5.09 -3.18
CA VAL A 111 4.54 -4.93 -2.34
C VAL A 111 5.57 -5.95 -2.78
N LEU A 112 6.80 -5.51 -2.89
CA LEU A 112 7.98 -6.33 -3.08
C LEU A 112 8.81 -6.22 -1.80
N VAL A 113 9.01 -7.34 -1.11
CA VAL A 113 9.86 -7.36 0.07
C VAL A 113 11.28 -7.70 -0.38
N ARG A 114 12.23 -6.79 -0.16
CA ARG A 114 13.64 -7.02 -0.46
C ARG A 114 14.49 -6.82 0.79
N PRO A 115 15.34 -7.78 1.16
CA PRO A 115 16.38 -7.56 2.14
C PRO A 115 17.24 -6.34 1.75
N GLU A 116 17.68 -5.53 2.72
CA GLU A 116 18.49 -4.34 2.45
C GLU A 116 19.99 -4.66 2.62
N ASP A 117 20.78 -4.59 1.54
CA ASP A 117 22.24 -4.83 1.54
C ASP A 117 23.03 -3.66 2.16
N ARG A 118 22.66 -3.17 3.35
CA ARG A 118 23.30 -1.95 3.91
C ARG A 118 24.48 -2.21 4.84
N TYR A 119 24.68 -3.44 5.35
CA TYR A 119 25.79 -3.74 6.28
C TYR A 119 26.37 -5.15 6.10
N ALA A 120 27.69 -5.30 6.28
CA ALA A 120 28.40 -6.58 6.20
C ALA A 120 27.92 -7.62 7.22
N ASP A 121 27.38 -7.16 8.36
CA ASP A 121 26.92 -7.97 9.49
C ASP A 121 25.44 -8.41 9.38
N THR A 122 24.73 -7.97 8.33
CA THR A 122 23.34 -8.38 8.05
C THR A 122 23.23 -9.65 7.21
N SER A 123 24.35 -10.17 6.69
CA SER A 123 24.38 -11.27 5.69
C SER A 123 23.57 -12.51 6.09
N GLU A 124 23.63 -12.93 7.37
CA GLU A 124 22.87 -14.10 7.84
C GLU A 124 21.36 -13.82 7.92
N LEU A 125 20.95 -12.64 8.38
CA LEU A 125 19.54 -12.23 8.39
C LEU A 125 18.98 -12.08 6.97
N LEU A 126 19.78 -11.52 6.05
CA LEU A 126 19.41 -11.39 4.64
C LEU A 126 19.22 -12.78 4.02
N GLN A 127 20.15 -13.72 4.26
CA GLN A 127 20.03 -15.11 3.80
C GLN A 127 18.79 -15.81 4.38
N GLN A 128 18.46 -15.58 5.65
CA GLN A 128 17.22 -16.11 6.25
C GLN A 128 15.98 -15.51 5.59
N MET A 129 15.96 -14.20 5.35
CA MET A 129 14.86 -13.51 4.66
C MET A 129 14.69 -13.99 3.23
N GLU A 130 15.77 -14.17 2.49
CA GLU A 130 15.77 -14.74 1.12
C GLU A 130 15.27 -16.18 1.11
N SER A 131 15.73 -17.00 2.06
CA SER A 131 15.28 -18.39 2.19
C SER A 131 13.78 -18.48 2.47
N ILE A 132 13.25 -17.60 3.34
CA ILE A 132 11.81 -17.51 3.60
C ILE A 132 11.06 -17.06 2.33
N LEU A 133 11.56 -16.04 1.63
CA LEU A 133 10.95 -15.58 0.39
C LEU A 133 10.86 -16.73 -0.61
N GLN A 134 11.98 -17.41 -0.90
CA GLN A 134 12.06 -18.53 -1.83
C GLN A 134 11.09 -19.66 -1.45
N MET A 135 11.07 -20.05 -0.16
CA MET A 135 10.14 -21.05 0.36
C MET A 135 8.68 -20.65 0.09
N LYS A 136 8.32 -19.37 0.25
CA LYS A 136 6.96 -18.88 -0.05
C LYS A 136 6.65 -18.90 -1.54
N MET A 137 7.61 -18.57 -2.41
CA MET A 137 7.42 -18.66 -3.86
C MET A 137 7.14 -20.11 -4.27
N ASP A 138 7.90 -21.06 -3.75
CA ASP A 138 7.82 -22.48 -4.09
C ASP A 138 6.48 -23.08 -3.65
N LEU A 139 6.01 -22.74 -2.43
CA LEU A 139 4.70 -23.15 -1.92
C LEU A 139 3.57 -22.66 -2.83
N ILE A 140 3.50 -21.35 -3.08
CA ILE A 140 2.41 -20.73 -3.86
C ILE A 140 2.43 -21.22 -5.31
N SER A 141 3.62 -21.43 -5.88
CA SER A 141 3.76 -21.99 -7.22
C SER A 141 3.23 -23.43 -7.26
N THR A 142 3.57 -24.24 -6.25
CA THR A 142 3.10 -25.63 -6.13
C THR A 142 1.58 -25.69 -6.00
N ASP A 143 0.98 -24.84 -5.14
CA ASP A 143 -0.47 -24.76 -4.96
C ASP A 143 -1.17 -24.37 -6.28
N MET A 144 -0.60 -23.42 -7.02
CA MET A 144 -1.10 -23.04 -8.35
C MET A 144 -1.01 -24.19 -9.36
N PHE A 145 0.11 -24.92 -9.41
CA PHE A 145 0.30 -26.05 -10.33
C PHE A 145 -0.63 -27.23 -10.03
N ASN A 146 -0.92 -27.48 -8.76
CA ASN A 146 -1.78 -28.58 -8.32
C ASN A 146 -3.27 -28.31 -8.59
N LEU A 147 -3.65 -27.05 -8.79
CA LEU A 147 -5.01 -26.70 -9.18
C LEU A 147 -5.19 -26.95 -10.68
N HIS A 148 -6.19 -27.75 -11.03
CA HIS A 148 -6.58 -27.96 -12.42
C HIS A 148 -6.99 -26.61 -13.03
N TRP A 149 -6.12 -26.06 -13.88
CA TRP A 149 -6.28 -24.76 -14.54
C TRP A 149 -7.57 -24.64 -15.39
N SER A 150 -8.23 -25.76 -15.67
CA SER A 150 -9.47 -25.85 -16.44
C SER A 150 -10.70 -25.30 -15.71
N ILE A 151 -10.60 -24.97 -14.42
CA ILE A 151 -11.69 -24.38 -13.64
C ILE A 151 -11.49 -22.86 -13.60
N THR A 152 -12.34 -22.10 -14.29
CA THR A 152 -12.47 -20.65 -14.10
C THR A 152 -12.57 -20.33 -12.60
N GLY A 153 -11.62 -19.56 -12.06
CA GLY A 153 -11.55 -19.27 -10.62
C GLY A 153 -10.37 -19.90 -9.87
N SER A 154 -9.40 -20.55 -10.55
CA SER A 154 -8.22 -21.15 -9.90
C SER A 154 -7.46 -20.17 -8.98
N PHE A 155 -7.32 -18.90 -9.37
CA PHE A 155 -6.69 -17.89 -8.53
C PHE A 155 -7.45 -17.65 -7.22
N HIS A 156 -8.79 -17.63 -7.26
CA HIS A 156 -9.62 -17.50 -6.05
C HIS A 156 -9.40 -18.70 -5.13
N SER A 157 -9.32 -19.91 -5.67
CA SER A 157 -9.03 -21.12 -4.88
C SER A 157 -7.64 -21.06 -4.22
N VAL A 158 -6.58 -20.69 -4.97
CA VAL A 158 -5.23 -20.45 -4.40
C VAL A 158 -5.31 -19.43 -3.28
N PHE A 159 -5.98 -18.30 -3.55
CA PHE A 159 -6.08 -17.20 -2.60
C PHE A 159 -6.78 -17.63 -1.30
N GLN A 160 -7.91 -18.36 -1.38
CA GLN A 160 -8.63 -18.84 -0.20
C GLN A 160 -7.84 -19.90 0.57
N ASP A 161 -7.15 -20.80 -0.11
CA ASP A 161 -6.33 -21.82 0.54
C ASP A 161 -5.22 -21.17 1.38
N ILE A 162 -4.44 -20.27 0.76
CA ILE A 162 -3.42 -19.48 1.46
C ILE A 162 -4.06 -18.63 2.57
N LYS A 163 -5.30 -18.15 2.36
CA LYS A 163 -6.06 -17.38 3.35
C LYS A 163 -6.25 -18.14 4.66
N THR A 164 -6.64 -19.41 4.56
CA THR A 164 -6.89 -20.26 5.73
C THR A 164 -5.62 -20.54 6.54
N HIS A 165 -4.46 -20.55 5.89
CA HIS A 165 -3.18 -20.91 6.52
C HIS A 165 -2.48 -19.77 7.29
N LEU A 166 -2.73 -18.49 6.95
CA LEU A 166 -1.99 -17.34 7.51
C LEU A 166 -2.74 -16.54 8.58
N GLY A 167 -4.00 -16.88 8.89
CA GLY A 167 -4.81 -16.15 9.86
C GLY A 167 -5.20 -14.75 9.39
N THR A 168 -5.33 -13.77 10.30
CA THR A 168 -5.85 -12.42 9.95
C THR A 168 -4.78 -11.34 9.81
N ASN A 169 -3.54 -11.56 10.25
CA ASN A 169 -2.54 -10.50 10.43
C ASN A 169 -1.41 -10.52 9.38
N TRP A 170 -1.76 -10.30 8.10
CA TRP A 170 -0.86 -10.57 6.98
C TRP A 170 0.26 -9.54 6.78
N THR A 171 0.16 -8.42 7.49
CA THR A 171 1.16 -7.34 7.44
C THR A 171 2.10 -7.32 8.64
N HIS A 172 1.89 -8.19 9.63
CA HIS A 172 2.56 -8.07 10.93
C HIS A 172 3.87 -8.87 11.05
N SER A 173 4.19 -9.71 10.07
CA SER A 173 5.45 -10.46 10.05
C SER A 173 6.07 -10.47 8.66
N PHE A 174 7.39 -10.63 8.59
CA PHE A 174 8.10 -10.77 7.32
C PHE A 174 7.55 -11.94 6.48
N SER A 175 7.28 -13.09 7.10
CA SER A 175 6.73 -14.28 6.42
C SER A 175 5.35 -14.04 5.81
N ALA A 176 4.50 -13.28 6.50
CA ALA A 176 3.18 -12.93 5.99
C ALA A 176 3.27 -11.91 4.83
N LEU A 177 4.20 -10.96 4.93
CA LEU A 177 4.48 -10.01 3.84
C LEU A 177 5.11 -10.68 2.62
N ALA A 178 5.98 -11.65 2.83
CA ALA A 178 6.53 -12.48 1.76
C ALA A 178 5.40 -13.22 1.03
N THR A 179 4.47 -13.84 1.77
CA THR A 179 3.33 -14.52 1.16
C THR A 179 2.46 -13.54 0.36
N LEU A 180 2.14 -12.39 0.93
CA LEU A 180 1.39 -11.34 0.25
C LEU A 180 2.08 -10.89 -1.05
N ALA A 181 3.39 -10.66 -1.01
CA ALA A 181 4.17 -10.24 -2.16
C ALA A 181 4.09 -11.28 -3.29
N GLU A 182 4.17 -12.57 -2.93
CA GLU A 182 4.08 -13.66 -3.90
C GLU A 182 2.67 -13.84 -4.48
N ILE A 183 1.60 -13.68 -3.70
CA ILE A 183 0.23 -13.66 -4.26
C ILE A 183 0.06 -12.52 -5.25
N TRP A 184 0.61 -11.34 -4.92
CA TRP A 184 0.55 -10.18 -5.81
C TRP A 184 1.32 -10.43 -7.11
N LYS A 185 2.51 -11.02 -6.98
CA LYS A 185 3.33 -11.42 -8.12
C LYS A 185 2.59 -12.44 -8.99
N LEU A 186 1.97 -13.46 -8.40
CA LEU A 186 1.18 -14.45 -9.12
C LEU A 186 -0.01 -13.82 -9.85
N ALA A 187 -0.75 -12.94 -9.19
CA ALA A 187 -1.87 -12.23 -9.81
C ALA A 187 -1.39 -11.37 -11.00
N TYR A 188 -0.24 -10.72 -10.85
CA TYR A 188 0.37 -9.92 -11.90
C TYR A 188 0.82 -10.78 -13.09
N THR A 189 1.56 -11.87 -12.85
CA THR A 189 2.08 -12.74 -13.91
C THR A 189 1.00 -13.52 -14.66
N THR A 190 -0.13 -13.80 -13.98
CA THR A 190 -1.28 -14.51 -14.58
C THR A 190 -2.36 -13.57 -15.13
N ALA A 191 -2.13 -12.25 -15.12
CA ALA A 191 -3.10 -11.22 -15.52
C ALA A 191 -4.44 -11.24 -14.74
N ASN A 192 -4.41 -11.72 -13.49
CA ASN A 192 -5.56 -11.80 -12.57
C ASN A 192 -5.55 -10.70 -11.50
N ILE A 193 -4.95 -9.54 -11.78
CA ILE A 193 -4.85 -8.45 -10.80
C ILE A 193 -6.22 -7.94 -10.35
N GLU A 194 -7.21 -7.93 -11.25
CA GLU A 194 -8.59 -7.53 -10.94
C GLU A 194 -9.26 -8.52 -9.97
N ALA A 195 -9.02 -9.82 -10.14
CA ALA A 195 -9.50 -10.83 -9.20
C ALA A 195 -8.90 -10.62 -7.81
N LEU A 196 -7.60 -10.34 -7.72
CA LEU A 196 -6.95 -10.00 -6.46
C LEU A 196 -7.51 -8.70 -5.86
N GLN A 197 -7.74 -7.67 -6.67
CA GLN A 197 -8.34 -6.42 -6.20
C GLN A 197 -9.76 -6.61 -5.67
N ASN A 198 -10.56 -7.48 -6.29
CA ASN A 198 -11.90 -7.83 -5.83
C ASN A 198 -11.83 -8.56 -4.49
N GLU A 199 -10.92 -9.52 -4.33
CA GLU A 199 -10.71 -10.21 -3.05
C GLU A 199 -10.22 -9.25 -1.95
N VAL A 200 -9.22 -8.41 -2.25
CA VAL A 200 -8.67 -7.42 -1.32
C VAL A 200 -9.68 -6.34 -0.95
N GLY A 201 -10.43 -5.84 -1.93
CA GLY A 201 -11.43 -4.80 -1.75
C GLY A 201 -12.69 -5.28 -1.05
N SER A 202 -13.08 -6.54 -1.27
CA SER A 202 -14.22 -7.18 -0.58
C SER A 202 -13.88 -7.65 0.83
N THR A 203 -12.61 -8.04 1.07
CA THR A 203 -12.13 -8.42 2.39
C THR A 203 -11.11 -7.40 2.92
N SER A 204 -11.62 -6.36 3.57
CA SER A 204 -10.84 -5.45 4.45
C SER A 204 -10.03 -6.19 5.54
N HIS A 205 -10.24 -7.50 5.70
CA HIS A 205 -9.55 -8.41 6.64
C HIS A 205 -8.23 -8.98 6.14
N LEU A 206 -7.88 -8.85 4.86
CA LEU A 206 -6.70 -9.48 4.25
C LEU A 206 -5.38 -9.04 4.90
N TYR A 207 -5.39 -7.94 5.64
CA TYR A 207 -4.16 -7.30 6.14
C TYR A 207 -4.17 -7.01 7.64
N GLY A 208 -5.15 -7.54 8.39
CA GLY A 208 -5.36 -7.25 9.81
C GLY A 208 -6.47 -6.23 10.03
N VAL A 209 -7.15 -6.34 11.17
CA VAL A 209 -8.23 -5.44 11.59
C VAL A 209 -7.65 -4.05 11.87
N TYR A 210 -7.47 -3.25 10.82
CA TYR A 210 -7.06 -1.84 10.94
C TYR A 210 -8.24 -0.88 10.83
N GLU A 211 -9.46 -1.38 11.03
CA GLU A 211 -10.67 -0.58 11.13
C GLU A 211 -11.25 -0.69 12.55
N LYS A 212 -10.92 0.30 13.37
CA LYS A 212 -11.82 0.88 14.37
C LYS A 212 -11.76 2.40 14.24
#